data_AF-A0A3A9ZQE2-F1
#
_entry.id   AF-A0A3A9ZQE2-F1
#
_cell.length_a   1.000
_cell.length_b   1.000
_cell.length_c   1.000
_cell.angle_alpha   90.00
_cell.angle_beta   90.00
_cell.angle_gamma   90.00
#
_symmetry.space_group_name_H-M   'P 1'
#
loop_
_entity.id
_entity.type
_entity.pdbx_description
1 polymer ?
#
loop_
_entity_poly.entity_id
_entity_poly.type
_entity_poly.pdbx_seq_one_letter_code
_entity_poly.pdbx_strand_id
1 'polypeptide(L)'
;MMTFPKQGAATAGRITEVTRRRLREGLCRLCGPVPAGRMEFLEPQHTFWSGALPETDFLARLYDLDELPSRDPRFTTAFQDIVQHRVANDDDEEDWVFHDSRFGLVDNDEALLRFLAEMLHPAVRTDPGEVERLHTFLNSVLVHDGYELVQVDAVSGAPIFDYHQIGSGVPGAMRNLIFAAVGPKPEIVLDDAVNNDLRIIRNQQNCLVYDRPLAAHGLTWTELTAWWSDRQGLAGRPQREVWRSLYQRLDQSLGDNNAERRVLRTYAERYGRLGPGIAALIPQVYLHYDPYTAGQRRAPGPLSRQRMDFLLLLPHRARVVIECDGKQHYADPDGRADPRRYAAMVADDRDLRLKGYEVYRFGGAELTDDHAAQHLLNAFFDRLDQRYHQ
;
A
#
# COMPACT_ATOMS: atom_id res chain seq x y z
N MET A 1 -6.85 -6.44 -49.89
CA MET A 1 -7.54 -6.08 -48.64
C MET A 1 -6.84 -6.82 -47.52
N MET A 2 -5.72 -6.29 -47.03
CA MET A 2 -4.95 -6.88 -45.94
C MET A 2 -5.27 -6.08 -44.67
N THR A 3 -6.01 -6.70 -43.77
CA THR A 3 -6.32 -6.20 -42.44
C THR A 3 -5.09 -6.36 -41.55
N PHE A 4 -4.51 -5.26 -41.11
CA PHE A 4 -3.55 -5.27 -40.02
C PHE A 4 -4.26 -5.65 -38.71
N PRO A 5 -3.69 -6.55 -37.89
CA PRO A 5 -4.27 -6.85 -36.59
C PRO A 5 -4.14 -5.62 -35.70
N LYS A 6 -5.25 -5.20 -35.09
CA LYS A 6 -5.25 -4.22 -33.99
C LYS A 6 -4.33 -4.73 -32.89
N GLN A 7 -3.24 -4.01 -32.63
CA GLN A 7 -2.43 -4.21 -31.44
C GLN A 7 -3.32 -4.17 -30.21
N GLY A 8 -3.08 -5.10 -29.28
CA GLY A 8 -3.81 -5.23 -28.04
C GLY A 8 -3.80 -3.92 -27.27
N ALA A 9 -4.96 -3.58 -26.69
CA ALA A 9 -5.08 -2.44 -25.80
C ALA A 9 -4.12 -2.63 -24.62
N ALA A 10 -3.00 -1.88 -24.61
CA ALA A 10 -2.36 -1.50 -23.37
C ALA A 10 -3.47 -0.87 -22.52
N THR A 11 -3.65 -1.36 -21.29
CA THR A 11 -4.60 -0.81 -20.33
C THR A 11 -4.32 0.68 -20.18
N ALA A 12 -5.16 1.50 -20.81
CA ALA A 12 -5.04 2.95 -20.72
C ALA A 12 -5.10 3.34 -19.25
N GLY A 13 -4.14 4.16 -18.82
CA GLY A 13 -4.16 4.79 -17.51
C GLY A 13 -5.50 5.46 -17.24
N ARG A 14 -5.88 5.54 -15.96
CA ARG A 14 -7.11 6.18 -15.49
C ARG A 14 -6.98 7.69 -15.49
N ILE A 15 -5.75 8.22 -15.42
CA ILE A 15 -5.53 9.66 -15.58
C ILE A 15 -5.79 10.03 -17.03
N THR A 16 -6.89 10.73 -17.23
CA THR A 16 -7.37 11.17 -18.54
C THR A 16 -6.44 12.22 -19.15
N GLU A 17 -6.43 12.32 -20.47
CA GLU A 17 -5.71 13.38 -21.20
C GLU A 17 -6.12 14.78 -20.72
N VAL A 18 -7.39 14.95 -20.33
CA VAL A 18 -7.92 16.21 -19.78
C VAL A 18 -7.22 16.58 -18.47
N THR A 19 -7.06 15.61 -17.57
CA THR A 19 -6.35 15.82 -16.29
C THR A 19 -4.87 16.04 -16.50
N ARG A 20 -4.20 15.28 -17.39
CA ARG A 20 -2.79 15.50 -17.75
C ARG A 20 -2.56 16.91 -18.31
N ARG A 21 -3.45 17.37 -19.18
CA ARG A 21 -3.44 18.73 -19.73
C ARG A 21 -3.64 19.78 -18.63
N ARG A 22 -4.60 19.59 -17.73
CA ARG A 22 -4.85 20.51 -16.60
C ARG A 22 -3.67 20.61 -15.65
N LEU A 23 -3.03 19.47 -15.34
CA LEU A 23 -1.80 19.41 -14.54
C LEU A 23 -0.71 20.25 -15.21
N ARG A 24 -0.39 19.98 -16.48
CA ARG A 24 0.64 20.74 -17.21
C ARG A 24 0.34 22.23 -17.27
N GLU A 25 -0.86 22.63 -17.69
CA GLU A 25 -1.25 24.06 -17.78
C GLU A 25 -1.27 24.76 -16.41
N GLY A 26 -1.61 24.06 -15.33
CA GLY A 26 -1.61 24.63 -13.99
C GLY A 26 -0.21 24.68 -13.38
N LEU A 27 0.62 23.66 -13.63
CA LEU A 27 2.03 23.66 -13.25
C LEU A 27 2.78 24.81 -13.92
N CYS A 28 2.65 25.03 -15.24
CA CYS A 28 3.28 26.19 -15.90
C CYS A 28 2.87 27.52 -15.24
N ARG A 29 1.62 27.65 -14.78
CA ARG A 29 1.11 28.87 -14.12
C ARG A 29 1.59 29.04 -12.68
N LEU A 30 1.76 27.93 -11.94
CA LEU A 30 2.23 27.93 -10.56
C LEU A 30 3.76 27.99 -10.47
N CYS A 31 4.47 27.42 -11.46
CA CYS A 31 5.90 27.48 -11.66
C CYS A 31 6.38 28.88 -12.02
N GLY A 32 5.70 29.53 -12.98
CA GLY A 32 6.27 30.65 -13.71
C GLY A 32 7.33 30.19 -14.74
N PRO A 33 7.92 31.13 -15.48
CA PRO A 33 8.94 30.86 -16.48
C PRO A 33 10.34 30.66 -15.86
N VAL A 34 11.26 30.14 -16.65
CA VAL A 34 12.69 30.06 -16.30
C VAL A 34 13.27 31.48 -16.19
N PRO A 35 14.02 31.83 -15.13
CA PRO A 35 14.71 33.11 -15.07
C PRO A 35 15.70 33.22 -16.23
N ALA A 36 15.46 34.16 -17.14
CA ALA A 36 16.39 34.43 -18.22
C ALA A 36 17.74 34.90 -17.65
N GLY A 37 18.78 34.10 -17.83
CA GLY A 37 20.18 34.55 -17.79
C GLY A 37 21.06 33.88 -16.75
N ARG A 38 21.99 33.05 -17.27
CA ARG A 38 23.37 32.83 -16.80
C ARG A 38 23.62 33.07 -15.31
N MET A 39 23.31 32.09 -14.48
CA MET A 39 24.13 31.55 -13.38
C MET A 39 23.20 30.78 -12.44
N GLU A 40 23.17 29.46 -12.60
CA GLU A 40 22.51 28.46 -11.72
C GLU A 40 22.94 28.49 -10.24
N PHE A 41 23.73 29.46 -9.79
CA PHE A 41 24.46 29.35 -8.51
C PHE A 41 24.04 30.29 -7.39
N LEU A 42 23.00 31.13 -7.52
CA LEU A 42 22.71 32.09 -6.44
C LEU A 42 21.26 32.24 -5.96
N GLU A 43 20.21 31.92 -6.71
CA GLU A 43 18.84 32.04 -6.18
C GLU A 43 17.88 31.05 -6.90
N PRO A 44 17.55 29.89 -6.32
CA PRO A 44 16.47 29.05 -6.83
C PRO A 44 15.14 29.77 -6.63
N GLN A 45 14.48 30.17 -7.71
CA GLN A 45 13.08 30.57 -7.63
C GLN A 45 12.27 29.26 -7.50
N HIS A 46 11.91 28.91 -6.25
CA HIS A 46 11.43 27.59 -5.79
C HIS A 46 10.30 26.91 -6.60
N THR A 47 9.58 27.65 -7.43
CA THR A 47 8.27 27.27 -7.97
C THR A 47 8.31 26.29 -9.14
N PHE A 48 9.38 26.28 -9.96
CA PHE A 48 9.55 25.39 -11.12
C PHE A 48 9.46 23.89 -10.74
N TRP A 49 9.11 22.97 -11.63
CA TRP A 49 8.80 21.57 -11.23
C TRP A 49 9.93 20.88 -10.45
N SER A 50 11.21 21.18 -10.77
CA SER A 50 12.38 20.67 -10.03
C SER A 50 12.66 21.36 -8.69
N GLY A 51 11.87 22.37 -8.32
CA GLY A 51 11.97 23.11 -7.08
C GLY A 51 13.30 23.86 -6.97
N ALA A 52 14.00 23.63 -5.86
CA ALA A 52 15.33 24.18 -5.60
C ALA A 52 16.47 23.36 -6.23
N LEU A 53 16.16 22.24 -6.90
CA LEU A 53 17.17 21.37 -7.54
C LEU A 53 17.36 21.72 -9.02
N PRO A 54 18.56 21.50 -9.57
CA PRO A 54 18.75 21.38 -11.01
C PRO A 54 17.82 20.34 -11.62
N GLU A 55 17.41 20.54 -12.87
CA GLU A 55 16.53 19.60 -13.61
C GLU A 55 17.07 18.16 -13.57
N THR A 56 18.38 17.99 -13.76
CA THR A 56 19.06 16.69 -13.73
C THR A 56 19.02 16.04 -12.34
N ASP A 57 19.18 16.83 -11.29
CA ASP A 57 19.24 16.32 -9.91
C ASP A 57 17.85 15.92 -9.42
N PHE A 58 16.80 16.65 -9.82
CA PHE A 58 15.42 16.22 -9.60
C PHE A 58 15.14 14.91 -10.34
N LEU A 59 15.44 14.84 -11.63
CA LEU A 59 15.15 13.66 -12.45
C LEU A 59 15.94 12.42 -12.01
N ALA A 60 17.18 12.58 -11.53
CA ALA A 60 18.00 11.48 -11.00
C ALA A 60 17.39 10.83 -9.74
N ARG A 61 16.43 11.49 -9.07
CA ARG A 61 15.68 10.90 -7.94
C ARG A 61 14.61 9.91 -8.40
N LEU A 62 14.20 9.99 -9.66
CA LEU A 62 13.14 9.17 -10.26
C LEU A 62 13.66 8.19 -11.31
N TYR A 63 14.76 8.54 -12.00
CA TYR A 63 15.27 7.82 -13.16
C TYR A 63 16.79 7.69 -13.10
N ASP A 64 17.32 6.60 -13.64
CA ASP A 64 18.76 6.46 -13.90
C ASP A 64 19.11 7.14 -15.24
N LEU A 65 19.55 8.39 -15.18
CA LEU A 65 19.79 9.22 -16.37
C LEU A 65 21.01 8.78 -17.20
N ASP A 66 21.92 8.02 -16.60
CA ASP A 66 23.09 7.48 -17.30
C ASP A 66 22.75 6.21 -18.09
N GLU A 67 21.72 5.47 -17.67
CA GLU A 67 21.22 4.29 -18.39
C GLU A 67 20.14 4.64 -19.44
N LEU A 68 19.51 5.81 -19.34
CA LEU A 68 18.54 6.27 -20.35
C LEU A 68 19.26 6.79 -21.61
N PRO A 69 18.78 6.45 -22.82
CA PRO A 69 19.42 6.90 -24.05
C PRO A 69 19.19 8.39 -24.32
N SER A 70 20.16 9.03 -24.98
CA SER A 70 20.02 10.36 -25.55
C SER A 70 19.00 10.40 -26.71
N ARG A 71 18.28 11.52 -26.88
CA ARG A 71 17.51 11.81 -28.10
C ARG A 71 18.37 12.48 -29.19
N ASP A 72 19.47 13.10 -28.79
CA ASP A 72 20.48 13.63 -29.68
C ASP A 72 21.59 12.59 -29.94
N PRO A 73 21.79 12.13 -31.19
CA PRO A 73 22.80 11.11 -31.52
C PRO A 73 24.25 11.55 -31.24
N ARG A 74 24.51 12.83 -30.94
CA ARG A 74 25.83 13.33 -30.52
C ARG A 74 26.20 12.91 -29.10
N PHE A 75 25.22 12.54 -28.27
CA PHE A 75 25.41 12.12 -26.88
C PHE A 75 24.97 10.67 -26.66
N THR A 76 25.45 10.07 -25.57
CA THR A 76 25.14 8.67 -25.26
C THR A 76 23.96 8.57 -24.30
N THR A 77 23.96 9.39 -23.25
CA THR A 77 23.02 9.29 -22.13
C THR A 77 22.04 10.46 -22.11
N ALA A 78 20.88 10.26 -21.48
CA ALA A 78 19.90 11.32 -21.26
C ALA A 78 20.48 12.44 -20.40
N PHE A 79 21.36 12.12 -19.43
CA PHE A 79 22.07 13.14 -18.65
C PHE A 79 22.85 14.12 -19.55
N GLN A 80 23.68 13.59 -20.46
CA GLN A 80 24.50 14.42 -21.36
C GLN A 80 23.65 15.29 -22.29
N ASP A 81 22.58 14.69 -22.82
CA ASP A 81 21.58 15.34 -23.68
C ASP A 81 20.92 16.54 -22.98
N ILE A 82 20.39 16.31 -21.77
CA ILE A 82 19.73 17.33 -20.95
C ILE A 82 20.71 18.47 -20.62
N VAL A 83 21.93 18.17 -20.18
CA VAL A 83 22.93 19.21 -19.86
C VAL A 83 23.25 20.05 -21.10
N GLN A 84 23.36 19.45 -22.29
CA GLN A 84 23.63 20.21 -23.49
C GLN A 84 22.48 21.16 -23.85
N HIS A 85 21.24 20.66 -23.86
CA HIS A 85 20.09 21.39 -24.39
C HIS A 85 19.45 22.32 -23.36
N ARG A 86 19.38 21.90 -22.09
CA ARG A 86 18.77 22.68 -21.00
C ARG A 86 19.71 23.66 -20.34
N VAL A 87 21.02 23.37 -20.29
CA VAL A 87 21.99 24.19 -19.54
C VAL A 87 22.95 24.94 -20.47
N ALA A 88 23.58 24.24 -21.42
CA ALA A 88 24.61 24.85 -22.26
C ALA A 88 24.04 25.71 -23.39
N ASN A 89 22.95 25.27 -24.02
CA ASN A 89 22.32 25.95 -25.16
C ASN A 89 21.07 26.75 -24.77
N ASP A 90 20.27 26.25 -23.81
CA ASP A 90 18.96 26.78 -23.46
C ASP A 90 18.03 26.86 -24.69
N ASP A 91 17.94 25.75 -25.44
CA ASP A 91 17.26 25.67 -26.74
C ASP A 91 16.01 24.77 -26.76
N ASP A 92 15.52 24.36 -25.58
CA ASP A 92 14.33 23.51 -25.40
C ASP A 92 13.17 24.26 -24.70
N GLU A 93 11.95 23.75 -24.88
CA GLU A 93 10.74 24.29 -24.25
C GLU A 93 10.75 24.11 -22.73
N GLU A 94 10.11 25.00 -21.96
CA GLU A 94 10.11 24.93 -20.48
C GLU A 94 9.41 23.67 -19.94
N ASP A 95 8.42 23.14 -20.67
CA ASP A 95 7.64 21.95 -20.32
C ASP A 95 8.12 20.69 -21.04
N TRP A 96 9.34 20.70 -21.61
CA TRP A 96 9.92 19.60 -22.40
C TRP A 96 9.78 18.22 -21.74
N VAL A 97 9.94 18.16 -20.41
CA VAL A 97 9.88 16.92 -19.61
C VAL A 97 8.53 16.21 -19.75
N PHE A 98 7.44 16.97 -19.96
CA PHE A 98 6.09 16.41 -20.13
C PHE A 98 5.86 15.81 -21.52
N HIS A 99 6.74 16.06 -22.49
CA HIS A 99 6.66 15.54 -23.85
C HIS A 99 7.77 14.52 -24.15
N ASP A 100 8.73 14.38 -23.24
CA ASP A 100 9.80 13.40 -23.38
C ASP A 100 9.34 11.99 -22.95
N SER A 101 9.21 11.13 -23.97
CA SER A 101 8.80 9.74 -23.83
C SER A 101 9.74 8.91 -22.93
N ARG A 102 10.98 9.36 -22.69
CA ARG A 102 11.93 8.67 -21.79
C ARG A 102 11.40 8.60 -20.36
N PHE A 103 10.58 9.56 -19.94
CA PHE A 103 10.06 9.64 -18.56
C PHE A 103 8.64 9.08 -18.40
N GLY A 104 7.94 8.80 -19.50
CA GLY A 104 6.61 8.19 -19.47
C GLY A 104 5.49 9.09 -18.90
N LEU A 105 5.72 10.40 -18.76
CA LEU A 105 4.74 11.32 -18.14
C LEU A 105 3.46 11.52 -18.98
N VAL A 106 3.46 11.10 -20.25
CA VAL A 106 2.31 11.25 -21.17
C VAL A 106 1.30 10.12 -21.01
N ASP A 107 1.77 8.89 -20.83
CA ASP A 107 0.97 7.68 -21.01
C ASP A 107 1.09 6.67 -19.86
N ASN A 108 1.98 6.89 -18.90
CA ASN A 108 2.10 6.09 -17.68
C ASN A 108 1.57 6.89 -16.47
N ASP A 109 0.52 6.37 -15.80
CA ASP A 109 -0.08 7.00 -14.61
C ASP A 109 0.88 6.98 -13.41
N GLU A 110 1.54 5.85 -13.16
CA GLU A 110 2.48 5.69 -12.04
C GLU A 110 3.66 6.65 -12.20
N ALA A 111 4.26 6.72 -13.40
CA ALA A 111 5.37 7.63 -13.66
C ALA A 111 4.97 9.10 -13.39
N LEU A 112 3.78 9.51 -13.87
CA LEU A 112 3.24 10.84 -13.61
C LEU A 112 3.02 11.08 -12.12
N LEU A 113 2.36 10.16 -11.41
CA LEU A 113 2.04 10.33 -9.99
C LEU A 113 3.29 10.38 -9.11
N ARG A 114 4.31 9.55 -9.39
CA ARG A 114 5.61 9.60 -8.71
C ARG A 114 6.32 10.92 -8.96
N PHE A 115 6.30 11.41 -10.20
CA PHE A 115 6.83 12.73 -10.53
C PHE A 115 6.15 13.84 -9.72
N LEU A 116 4.81 13.86 -9.68
CA LEU A 116 4.04 14.87 -8.94
C LEU A 116 4.24 14.79 -7.42
N ALA A 117 4.39 13.59 -6.86
CA ALA A 117 4.71 13.40 -5.45
C ALA A 117 6.13 13.91 -5.12
N GLU A 118 7.10 13.62 -5.99
CA GLU A 118 8.49 14.06 -5.83
C GLU A 118 8.62 15.58 -5.88
N MET A 119 7.79 16.27 -6.67
CA MET A 119 7.73 17.74 -6.65
C MET A 119 7.48 18.30 -5.23
N LEU A 120 6.73 17.60 -4.38
CA LEU A 120 6.43 18.03 -3.00
C LEU A 120 7.50 17.61 -1.98
N HIS A 121 8.51 16.85 -2.38
CA HIS A 121 9.48 16.28 -1.46
C HIS A 121 10.32 17.37 -0.77
N PRO A 122 10.66 17.24 0.53
CA PRO A 122 11.41 18.29 1.27
C PRO A 122 12.82 18.60 0.74
N ALA A 123 13.42 17.67 -0.01
CA ALA A 123 14.69 17.90 -0.71
C ALA A 123 14.54 18.74 -1.99
N VAL A 124 13.32 18.79 -2.54
CA VAL A 124 12.96 19.53 -3.76
C VAL A 124 12.41 20.91 -3.40
N ARG A 125 11.53 20.99 -2.40
CA ARG A 125 10.91 22.25 -1.94
C ARG A 125 10.94 22.36 -0.43
N THR A 126 11.38 23.53 0.06
CA THR A 126 11.54 23.80 1.50
C THR A 126 10.52 24.78 2.06
N ASP A 127 9.84 25.58 1.23
CA ASP A 127 8.76 26.49 1.64
C ASP A 127 7.46 25.71 1.90
N PRO A 128 7.00 25.61 3.16
CA PRO A 128 5.76 24.88 3.47
C PRO A 128 4.53 25.49 2.79
N GLY A 129 4.51 26.80 2.58
CA GLY A 129 3.39 27.47 1.93
C GLY A 129 3.31 27.15 0.44
N GLU A 130 4.44 26.97 -0.26
CA GLU A 130 4.44 26.55 -1.66
C GLU A 130 4.06 25.07 -1.79
N VAL A 131 4.59 24.21 -0.91
CA VAL A 131 4.20 22.80 -0.82
C VAL A 131 2.68 22.67 -0.62
N GLU A 132 2.08 23.44 0.28
CA GLU A 132 0.63 23.41 0.52
C GLU A 132 -0.18 23.88 -0.70
N ARG A 133 0.25 24.98 -1.36
CA ARG A 133 -0.42 25.48 -2.57
C ARG A 133 -0.35 24.46 -3.71
N LEU A 134 0.83 23.88 -3.94
CA LEU A 134 1.04 22.89 -4.97
C LEU A 134 0.25 21.61 -4.67
N HIS A 135 0.33 21.10 -3.44
CA HIS A 135 -0.45 19.94 -2.98
C HIS A 135 -1.95 20.14 -3.17
N THR A 136 -2.47 21.30 -2.78
CA THR A 136 -3.89 21.67 -2.96
C THR A 136 -4.28 21.67 -4.43
N PHE A 137 -3.46 22.27 -5.29
CA PHE A 137 -3.71 22.29 -6.73
C PHE A 137 -3.69 20.89 -7.33
N LEU A 138 -2.65 20.10 -7.06
CA LEU A 138 -2.49 18.75 -7.60
C LEU A 138 -3.68 17.88 -7.22
N ASN A 139 -4.11 17.91 -5.96
CA ASN A 139 -5.28 17.17 -5.50
C ASN A 139 -6.59 17.70 -6.09
N SER A 140 -6.74 19.00 -6.32
CA SER A 140 -7.92 19.57 -6.99
C SER A 140 -8.12 19.02 -8.41
N VAL A 141 -7.04 18.56 -9.06
CA VAL A 141 -7.05 18.02 -10.42
C VAL A 141 -7.12 16.50 -10.41
N LEU A 142 -6.26 15.84 -9.64
CA LEU A 142 -6.18 14.37 -9.54
C LEU A 142 -7.46 13.73 -8.99
N VAL A 143 -8.20 14.42 -8.14
CA VAL A 143 -9.45 13.92 -7.54
C VAL A 143 -10.47 13.47 -8.59
N HIS A 144 -10.47 14.12 -9.76
CA HIS A 144 -11.40 13.84 -10.84
C HIS A 144 -11.15 12.50 -11.54
N ASP A 145 -9.91 11.98 -11.44
CA ASP A 145 -9.51 10.68 -12.00
C ASP A 145 -9.22 9.65 -10.89
N GLY A 146 -9.68 9.93 -9.67
CA GLY A 146 -9.64 8.99 -8.55
C GLY A 146 -8.27 8.85 -7.93
N TYR A 147 -7.43 9.88 -7.95
CA TYR A 147 -6.15 9.90 -7.24
C TYR A 147 -6.06 11.10 -6.28
N GLU A 148 -5.28 10.93 -5.23
CA GLU A 148 -4.93 11.99 -4.29
C GLU A 148 -3.48 11.76 -3.82
N LEU A 149 -2.72 12.83 -3.65
CA LEU A 149 -1.46 12.85 -2.92
C LEU A 149 -1.77 13.01 -1.44
N VAL A 150 -1.34 12.07 -0.61
CA VAL A 150 -1.52 12.13 0.84
C VAL A 150 -0.17 12.10 1.53
N GLN A 151 -0.09 12.80 2.68
CA GLN A 151 1.09 12.68 3.51
C GLN A 151 1.20 11.23 4.03
N VAL A 152 2.33 10.60 3.74
CA VAL A 152 2.64 9.22 4.17
C VAL A 152 3.73 9.17 5.23
N ASP A 153 4.59 10.19 5.29
CA ASP A 153 5.68 10.27 6.26
C ASP A 153 6.07 11.74 6.51
N ALA A 154 7.12 11.96 7.31
CA ALA A 154 7.78 13.25 7.47
C ALA A 154 9.28 13.08 7.72
N VAL A 155 10.10 13.93 7.10
CA VAL A 155 11.55 14.02 7.36
C VAL A 155 11.88 15.40 7.90
N SER A 156 12.57 15.46 9.05
CA SER A 156 12.95 16.72 9.71
C SER A 156 11.76 17.68 9.94
N GLY A 157 10.56 17.13 10.17
CA GLY A 157 9.33 17.91 10.37
C GLY A 157 8.65 18.38 9.08
N ALA A 158 9.23 18.11 7.91
CA ALA A 158 8.63 18.40 6.60
C ALA A 158 7.89 17.17 6.05
N PRO A 159 6.69 17.35 5.46
CA PRO A 159 5.85 16.24 5.00
C PRO A 159 6.45 15.52 3.78
N ILE A 160 6.32 14.19 3.74
CA ILE A 160 6.55 13.37 2.55
C ILE A 160 5.19 12.88 2.03
N PHE A 161 4.93 13.10 0.75
CA PHE A 161 3.69 12.72 0.09
C PHE A 161 3.88 11.52 -0.83
N ASP A 162 2.83 10.73 -0.98
CA ASP A 162 2.72 9.68 -1.99
C ASP A 162 1.28 9.66 -2.53
N TYR A 163 1.08 9.09 -3.71
CA TYR A 163 -0.25 8.98 -4.30
C TYR A 163 -1.00 7.75 -3.78
N HIS A 164 -2.32 7.89 -3.68
CA HIS A 164 -3.21 6.76 -3.48
C HIS A 164 -4.47 6.94 -4.32
N GLN A 165 -5.19 5.84 -4.57
CA GLN A 165 -6.45 5.91 -5.29
C GLN A 165 -7.58 6.27 -4.32
N ILE A 166 -8.35 7.31 -4.65
CA ILE A 166 -9.49 7.72 -3.84
C ILE A 166 -10.52 6.58 -3.84
N GLY A 167 -10.89 6.13 -2.64
CA GLY A 167 -11.75 4.97 -2.44
C GLY A 167 -11.02 3.63 -2.46
N SER A 168 -9.69 3.60 -2.60
CA SER A 168 -8.88 2.39 -2.36
C SER A 168 -8.35 2.38 -0.94
N GLY A 169 -8.79 1.42 -0.13
CA GLY A 169 -8.15 1.10 1.14
C GLY A 169 -8.69 1.85 2.36
N VAL A 170 -8.11 1.51 3.52
CA VAL A 170 -8.60 1.94 4.83
C VAL A 170 -7.89 3.23 5.26
N PRO A 171 -8.61 4.30 5.65
CA PRO A 171 -8.01 5.57 6.01
C PRO A 171 -7.20 5.51 7.33
N GLY A 172 -6.21 6.39 7.43
CA GLY A 172 -5.37 6.58 8.63
C GLY A 172 -4.12 5.69 8.70
N ALA A 173 -3.14 6.12 9.48
CA ALA A 173 -1.92 5.37 9.75
C ALA A 173 -2.19 4.17 10.68
N MET A 174 -1.55 3.04 10.41
CA MET A 174 -1.57 1.89 11.32
C MET A 174 -0.68 2.20 12.53
N ARG A 175 -1.23 2.12 13.74
CA ARG A 175 -0.47 2.31 14.98
C ARG A 175 0.12 1.00 15.49
N ASN A 176 -0.73 -0.01 15.61
CA ASN A 176 -0.35 -1.33 16.09
C ASN A 176 -1.21 -2.41 15.42
N LEU A 177 -0.67 -3.61 15.36
CA LEU A 177 -1.36 -4.79 14.87
C LEU A 177 -1.27 -5.89 15.93
N ILE A 178 -2.43 -6.31 16.45
CA ILE A 178 -2.53 -7.36 17.46
C ILE A 178 -3.10 -8.62 16.80
N PHE A 179 -2.34 -9.71 16.83
CA PHE A 179 -2.65 -10.88 16.01
C PHE A 179 -2.12 -12.18 16.61
N ALA A 180 -2.46 -13.31 15.98
CA ALA A 180 -1.95 -14.64 16.30
C ALA A 180 -2.02 -14.99 17.81
N ALA A 181 -3.14 -14.68 18.47
CA ALA A 181 -3.33 -15.03 19.88
C ALA A 181 -3.44 -16.55 20.08
N VAL A 182 -2.68 -17.11 21.02
CA VAL A 182 -2.70 -18.52 21.43
C VAL A 182 -3.33 -18.62 22.81
N GLY A 183 -4.54 -19.16 22.89
CA GLY A 183 -5.28 -19.27 24.15
C GLY A 183 -6.18 -18.06 24.43
N PRO A 184 -6.24 -17.55 25.67
CA PRO A 184 -7.24 -16.55 26.06
C PRO A 184 -7.03 -15.21 25.34
N LYS A 185 -8.16 -14.53 25.08
CA LYS A 185 -8.20 -13.19 24.46
C LYS A 185 -7.32 -12.19 25.26
N PRO A 186 -6.54 -11.32 24.58
CA PRO A 186 -5.81 -10.24 25.25
C PRO A 186 -6.80 -9.29 25.95
N GLU A 187 -6.48 -8.85 27.18
CA GLU A 187 -7.22 -7.79 27.84
C GLU A 187 -6.51 -6.45 27.57
N ILE A 188 -7.17 -5.56 26.82
CA ILE A 188 -6.64 -4.27 26.36
C ILE A 188 -7.42 -3.15 27.05
N VAL A 189 -6.71 -2.10 27.46
CA VAL A 189 -7.27 -0.85 27.97
C VAL A 189 -6.66 0.33 27.22
N LEU A 190 -7.37 1.46 27.20
CA LEU A 190 -6.78 2.75 26.85
C LEU A 190 -6.12 3.29 28.11
N ASP A 191 -4.79 3.34 28.12
CA ASP A 191 -4.01 3.98 29.21
C ASP A 191 -4.11 5.51 29.06
N ASP A 192 -4.10 5.99 27.82
CA ASP A 192 -4.42 7.37 27.44
C ASP A 192 -5.47 7.38 26.32
N ALA A 193 -6.70 7.79 26.65
CA ALA A 193 -7.80 7.86 25.69
C ALA A 193 -7.72 9.08 24.75
N VAL A 194 -6.99 10.14 25.13
CA VAL A 194 -6.81 11.34 24.30
C VAL A 194 -5.81 11.03 23.19
N ASN A 195 -4.71 10.38 23.54
CA ASN A 195 -3.67 10.00 22.59
C ASN A 195 -3.94 8.66 21.89
N ASN A 196 -4.93 7.88 22.33
CA ASN A 196 -5.22 6.52 21.87
C ASN A 196 -4.08 5.52 22.16
N ASP A 197 -3.49 5.62 23.35
CA ASP A 197 -2.44 4.70 23.78
C ASP A 197 -3.06 3.43 24.38
N LEU A 198 -2.85 2.32 23.69
CA LEU A 198 -3.38 1.01 24.07
C LEU A 198 -2.35 0.25 24.91
N ARG A 199 -2.83 -0.38 26.00
CA ARG A 199 -2.03 -1.24 26.85
C ARG A 199 -2.71 -2.59 27.04
N ILE A 200 -1.95 -3.67 26.86
CA ILE A 200 -2.43 -5.02 27.14
C ILE A 200 -2.12 -5.35 28.61
N ILE A 201 -3.15 -5.46 29.44
CA ILE A 201 -3.04 -5.69 30.89
C ILE A 201 -3.04 -7.17 31.27
N ARG A 202 -3.60 -8.05 30.44
CA ARG A 202 -3.53 -9.52 30.61
C ARG A 202 -3.39 -10.24 29.27
N ASN A 203 -2.76 -11.41 29.32
CA ASN A 203 -2.58 -12.31 28.17
C ASN A 203 -1.73 -11.72 27.02
N GLN A 204 -0.91 -10.70 27.29
CA GLN A 204 -0.01 -10.14 26.28
C GLN A 204 0.98 -11.17 25.72
N GLN A 205 1.45 -12.07 26.58
CA GLN A 205 2.35 -13.17 26.19
C GLN A 205 1.73 -14.14 25.18
N ASN A 206 0.40 -14.14 25.08
CA ASN A 206 -0.34 -15.04 24.22
C ASN A 206 -0.55 -14.47 22.81
N CYS A 207 -0.42 -13.16 22.60
CA CYS A 207 -0.57 -12.53 21.29
C CYS A 207 0.72 -11.90 20.77
N LEU A 208 0.72 -11.60 19.48
CA LEU A 208 1.76 -10.83 18.82
C LEU A 208 1.28 -9.39 18.68
N VAL A 209 2.19 -8.43 18.91
CA VAL A 209 1.93 -7.00 18.76
C VAL A 209 3.02 -6.43 17.86
N TYR A 210 2.69 -6.20 16.60
CA TYR A 210 3.57 -5.49 15.67
C TYR A 210 3.35 -3.99 15.84
N ASP A 211 4.43 -3.28 16.09
CA ASP A 211 4.49 -1.91 16.61
C ASP A 211 5.41 -0.99 15.76
N ARG A 212 5.82 -1.46 14.57
CA ARG A 212 6.60 -0.65 13.64
C ARG A 212 5.68 0.09 12.67
N PRO A 213 6.11 1.26 12.16
CA PRO A 213 5.41 1.95 11.07
C PRO A 213 5.21 1.04 9.85
N LEU A 214 4.16 1.32 9.10
CA LEU A 214 3.87 0.66 7.83
C LEU A 214 4.38 1.53 6.67
N ALA A 215 5.17 0.95 5.78
CA ALA A 215 5.61 1.63 4.57
C ALA A 215 4.49 1.69 3.50
N ALA A 216 4.67 2.52 2.47
CA ALA A 216 3.69 2.70 1.40
C ALA A 216 3.37 1.40 0.64
N HIS A 217 4.34 0.47 0.56
CA HIS A 217 4.19 -0.85 -0.07
C HIS A 217 3.48 -1.90 0.81
N GLY A 218 3.03 -1.54 2.01
CA GLY A 218 2.35 -2.45 2.93
C GLY A 218 3.30 -3.18 3.88
N LEU A 219 2.92 -4.38 4.34
CA LEU A 219 3.74 -5.21 5.25
C LEU A 219 4.19 -6.48 4.53
N THR A 220 5.48 -6.57 4.24
CA THR A 220 6.09 -7.72 3.57
C THR A 220 6.48 -8.83 4.56
N TRP A 221 6.69 -10.04 4.04
CA TRP A 221 7.24 -11.13 4.84
C TRP A 221 8.65 -10.83 5.37
N THR A 222 9.44 -10.07 4.61
CA THR A 222 10.78 -9.61 5.02
C THR A 222 10.71 -8.73 6.26
N GLU A 223 9.82 -7.74 6.26
CA GLU A 223 9.65 -6.81 7.39
C GLU A 223 9.08 -7.52 8.62
N LEU A 224 8.09 -8.40 8.42
CA LEU A 224 7.51 -9.16 9.52
C LEU A 224 8.52 -10.13 10.14
N THR A 225 9.37 -10.78 9.34
CA THR A 225 10.42 -11.68 9.85
C THR A 225 11.58 -10.92 10.49
N ALA A 226 11.93 -9.73 10.01
CA ALA A 226 12.90 -8.85 10.66
C ALA A 226 12.40 -8.40 12.05
N TRP A 227 11.14 -7.96 12.14
CA TRP A 227 10.50 -7.65 13.42
C TRP A 227 10.50 -8.85 14.38
N TRP A 228 10.17 -10.05 13.87
CA TRP A 228 10.20 -11.27 14.67
C TRP A 228 11.60 -11.61 15.17
N SER A 229 12.62 -11.47 14.32
CA SER A 229 14.01 -11.70 14.67
C SER A 229 14.45 -10.82 15.84
N ASP A 230 14.16 -9.52 15.76
CA ASP A 230 14.54 -8.56 16.79
C ASP A 230 13.81 -8.84 18.10
N ARG A 231 12.51 -9.14 18.04
CA ARG A 231 11.69 -9.50 19.21
C ARG A 231 12.20 -10.75 19.94
N GLN A 232 12.65 -11.75 19.19
CA GLN A 232 13.09 -13.04 19.75
C GLN A 232 14.60 -13.10 20.01
N GLY A 233 15.36 -12.03 19.73
CA GLY A 233 16.82 -12.04 19.87
C GLY A 233 17.50 -13.04 18.93
N LEU A 234 16.98 -13.20 17.71
CA LEU A 234 17.49 -14.14 16.71
C LEU A 234 18.48 -13.49 15.72
N ALA A 235 19.07 -12.35 16.08
CA ALA A 235 20.06 -11.67 15.26
C ALA A 235 21.22 -12.60 14.89
N GLY A 236 21.62 -12.58 13.61
CA GLY A 236 22.69 -13.43 13.07
C GLY A 236 22.31 -14.90 12.83
N ARG A 237 21.08 -15.32 13.14
CA ARG A 237 20.59 -16.65 12.77
C ARG A 237 20.35 -16.74 11.26
N PRO A 238 20.48 -17.94 10.64
CA PRO A 238 20.11 -18.13 9.25
C PRO A 238 18.66 -17.71 8.99
N GLN A 239 18.43 -16.99 7.89
CA GLN A 239 17.11 -16.45 7.54
C GLN A 239 16.01 -17.54 7.54
N ARG A 240 16.31 -18.74 7.04
CA ARG A 240 15.37 -19.88 7.02
C ARG A 240 14.93 -20.32 8.41
N GLU A 241 15.80 -20.21 9.43
CA GLU A 241 15.43 -20.55 10.81
C GLU A 241 14.46 -19.52 11.39
N VAL A 242 14.70 -18.24 11.15
CA VAL A 242 13.81 -17.15 11.58
C VAL A 242 12.44 -17.30 10.91
N TRP A 243 12.40 -17.56 9.60
CA TRP A 243 11.16 -17.77 8.85
C TRP A 243 10.36 -18.96 9.38
N ARG A 244 11.04 -20.09 9.61
CA ARG A 244 10.41 -21.29 10.17
C ARG A 244 9.86 -21.03 11.57
N SER A 245 10.62 -20.34 12.41
CA SER A 245 10.20 -19.97 13.77
C SER A 245 8.95 -19.10 13.75
N LEU A 246 8.91 -18.05 12.92
CA LEU A 246 7.72 -17.20 12.78
C LEU A 246 6.54 -18.01 12.24
N TYR A 247 6.71 -18.76 11.14
CA TYR A 247 5.65 -19.57 10.56
C TYR A 247 5.03 -20.53 11.57
N GLN A 248 5.86 -21.24 12.37
CA GLN A 248 5.37 -22.13 13.43
C GLN A 248 4.56 -21.39 14.48
N ARG A 249 4.98 -20.18 14.87
CA ARG A 249 4.23 -19.36 15.81
C ARG A 249 2.90 -18.87 15.25
N LEU A 250 2.84 -18.55 13.96
CA LEU A 250 1.61 -18.17 13.25
C LEU A 250 0.66 -19.36 13.12
N ASP A 251 1.14 -20.52 12.68
CA ASP A 251 0.38 -21.76 12.54
C ASP A 251 -0.22 -22.22 13.89
N GLN A 252 0.53 -22.09 14.98
CA GLN A 252 0.04 -22.42 16.32
C GLN A 252 -1.19 -21.59 16.73
N SER A 253 -1.34 -20.36 16.23
CA SER A 253 -2.48 -19.51 16.55
C SER A 253 -3.80 -19.98 15.94
N LEU A 254 -3.75 -20.87 14.95
CA LEU A 254 -4.92 -21.40 14.25
C LEU A 254 -5.58 -22.58 14.99
N GLY A 255 -4.96 -23.09 16.06
CA GLY A 255 -5.49 -24.21 16.84
C GLY A 255 -5.75 -25.44 15.97
N ASP A 256 -6.94 -26.03 16.07
CA ASP A 256 -7.36 -27.21 15.28
C ASP A 256 -8.13 -26.83 13.99
N ASN A 257 -8.10 -25.56 13.58
CA ASN A 257 -8.81 -25.12 12.37
C ASN A 257 -8.03 -25.50 11.10
N ASN A 258 -8.34 -26.69 10.56
CA ASN A 258 -7.70 -27.21 9.34
C ASN A 258 -7.93 -26.32 8.11
N ALA A 259 -9.08 -25.64 8.00
CA ALA A 259 -9.39 -24.78 6.86
C ALA A 259 -8.49 -23.54 6.84
N GLU A 260 -8.32 -22.89 8.00
CA GLU A 260 -7.39 -21.76 8.12
C GLU A 260 -5.93 -22.21 7.96
N ARG A 261 -5.52 -23.32 8.58
CA ARG A 261 -4.15 -23.88 8.43
C ARG A 261 -3.80 -24.15 6.98
N ARG A 262 -4.76 -24.65 6.20
CA ARG A 262 -4.64 -24.81 4.76
C ARG A 262 -4.35 -23.49 4.07
N VAL A 263 -5.13 -22.44 4.32
CA VAL A 263 -4.91 -21.10 3.72
C VAL A 263 -3.51 -20.59 4.06
N LEU A 264 -3.12 -20.64 5.34
CA LEU A 264 -1.79 -20.20 5.78
C LEU A 264 -0.67 -20.98 5.08
N ARG A 265 -0.79 -22.31 5.02
CA ARG A 265 0.22 -23.18 4.40
C ARG A 265 0.35 -22.91 2.90
N THR A 266 -0.76 -22.84 2.17
CA THR A 266 -0.77 -22.56 0.73
C THR A 266 -0.18 -21.18 0.43
N TYR A 267 -0.49 -20.16 1.24
CA TYR A 267 0.15 -18.85 1.06
C TYR A 267 1.64 -18.87 1.41
N ALA A 268 2.04 -19.58 2.47
CA ALA A 268 3.45 -19.61 2.91
C ALA A 268 4.39 -20.27 1.89
N GLU A 269 3.91 -21.22 1.08
CA GLU A 269 4.67 -21.77 -0.05
C GLU A 269 5.10 -20.68 -1.05
N ARG A 270 4.32 -19.59 -1.15
CA ARG A 270 4.61 -18.46 -2.04
C ARG A 270 5.86 -17.69 -1.62
N TYR A 271 6.19 -17.62 -0.32
CA TYR A 271 7.42 -16.96 0.15
C TYR A 271 8.69 -17.62 -0.39
N GLY A 272 8.66 -18.95 -0.59
CA GLY A 272 9.77 -19.69 -1.20
C GLY A 272 9.82 -19.54 -2.71
N ARG A 273 8.64 -19.48 -3.37
CA ARG A 273 8.51 -19.42 -4.84
C ARG A 273 8.75 -18.01 -5.41
N LEU A 274 8.18 -16.99 -4.78
CA LEU A 274 8.17 -15.60 -5.25
C LEU A 274 9.19 -14.72 -4.49
N GLY A 275 9.71 -15.22 -3.37
CA GLY A 275 10.60 -14.49 -2.49
C GLY A 275 9.86 -13.79 -1.34
N PRO A 276 10.61 -13.24 -0.36
CA PRO A 276 10.05 -12.69 0.87
C PRO A 276 9.60 -11.23 0.75
N GLY A 277 9.73 -10.63 -0.44
CA GLY A 277 9.27 -9.27 -0.70
C GLY A 277 7.75 -9.16 -0.86
N ILE A 278 7.05 -10.28 -1.02
CA ILE A 278 5.58 -10.28 -1.09
C ILE A 278 4.97 -9.98 0.28
N ALA A 279 3.71 -9.54 0.26
CA ALA A 279 2.95 -9.23 1.47
C ALA A 279 2.91 -10.42 2.46
N ALA A 280 2.96 -10.12 3.76
CA ALA A 280 2.81 -11.13 4.79
C ALA A 280 1.33 -11.43 5.03
N LEU A 281 0.94 -12.70 4.97
CA LEU A 281 -0.38 -13.17 5.41
C LEU A 281 -0.42 -13.29 6.93
N ILE A 282 -1.25 -12.48 7.57
CA ILE A 282 -1.29 -12.31 9.02
C ILE A 282 -2.53 -13.01 9.57
N PRO A 283 -2.41 -14.10 10.35
CA PRO A 283 -3.56 -14.80 10.90
C PRO A 283 -4.11 -14.15 12.17
N GLN A 284 -5.41 -14.37 12.41
CA GLN A 284 -6.09 -14.18 13.69
C GLN A 284 -5.94 -12.75 14.24
N VAL A 285 -6.35 -11.77 13.43
CA VAL A 285 -6.12 -10.32 13.66
C VAL A 285 -7.27 -9.68 14.43
N TYR A 286 -6.98 -8.97 15.51
CA TYR A 286 -7.98 -8.18 16.25
C TYR A 286 -8.21 -6.83 15.59
N LEU A 287 -9.40 -6.64 14.99
CA LEU A 287 -9.81 -5.37 14.38
C LEU A 287 -10.71 -4.54 15.31
N HIS A 288 -11.54 -5.22 16.09
CA HIS A 288 -12.46 -4.58 17.02
C HIS A 288 -12.23 -5.12 18.43
N TYR A 289 -12.30 -4.22 19.41
CA TYR A 289 -12.12 -4.47 20.83
C TYR A 289 -12.98 -3.43 21.56
N ASP A 290 -14.03 -3.65 22.35
CA ASP A 290 -14.56 -4.84 22.98
C ASP A 290 -13.82 -5.32 24.25
N PRO A 291 -13.95 -4.60 25.38
CA PRO A 291 -13.30 -4.95 26.64
C PRO A 291 -13.99 -6.06 27.44
N TYR A 292 -15.21 -6.48 27.07
CA TYR A 292 -15.99 -7.45 27.84
C TYR A 292 -16.10 -8.79 27.10
N THR A 293 -15.91 -9.90 27.80
CA THR A 293 -16.23 -11.23 27.26
C THR A 293 -17.74 -11.43 27.12
N ALA A 294 -18.17 -12.40 26.30
CA ALA A 294 -19.60 -12.71 26.15
C ALA A 294 -20.28 -13.04 27.50
N GLY A 295 -19.58 -13.77 28.39
CA GLY A 295 -20.09 -14.10 29.72
C GLY A 295 -20.17 -12.92 30.69
N GLN A 296 -19.40 -11.84 30.47
CA GLN A 296 -19.46 -10.63 31.29
C GLN A 296 -20.61 -9.70 30.92
N ARG A 297 -21.35 -10.00 29.84
CA ARG A 297 -22.39 -9.12 29.33
C ARG A 297 -23.78 -9.60 29.67
N ARG A 298 -24.68 -8.63 29.85
CA ARG A 298 -26.12 -8.85 30.01
C ARG A 298 -26.87 -8.86 28.68
N ALA A 299 -26.22 -8.44 27.59
CA ALA A 299 -26.76 -8.37 26.23
C ALA A 299 -25.62 -8.63 25.21
N PRO A 300 -25.93 -9.02 23.95
CA PRO A 300 -24.93 -9.14 22.91
C PRO A 300 -24.07 -7.87 22.79
N GLY A 301 -22.76 -8.04 22.66
CA GLY A 301 -21.84 -6.91 22.46
C GLY A 301 -22.14 -6.17 21.16
N PRO A 302 -21.84 -4.87 21.06
CA PRO A 302 -22.06 -4.09 19.85
C PRO A 302 -21.13 -4.50 18.69
N LEU A 303 -20.09 -5.31 18.96
CA LEU A 303 -19.09 -5.75 18.01
C LEU A 303 -19.17 -7.27 17.85
N SER A 304 -19.81 -7.71 16.78
CA SER A 304 -20.06 -9.12 16.40
C SER A 304 -18.79 -9.85 15.99
N ARG A 305 -18.04 -9.34 15.00
CA ARG A 305 -16.75 -9.92 14.53
C ARG A 305 -15.56 -9.07 15.01
N GLN A 306 -14.91 -9.52 16.10
CA GLN A 306 -13.76 -8.84 16.72
C GLN A 306 -12.41 -9.23 16.12
N ARG A 307 -12.34 -10.48 15.64
CA ARG A 307 -11.13 -11.10 15.13
C ARG A 307 -11.40 -11.60 13.71
N MET A 308 -10.50 -11.26 12.79
CA MET A 308 -10.51 -11.72 11.40
C MET A 308 -9.59 -12.92 11.24
N ASP A 309 -9.89 -13.80 10.28
CA ASP A 309 -9.13 -15.04 10.12
C ASP A 309 -7.76 -14.74 9.52
N PHE A 310 -7.70 -13.90 8.47
CA PHE A 310 -6.45 -13.39 7.91
C PHE A 310 -6.55 -11.94 7.43
N LEU A 311 -5.39 -11.26 7.42
CA LEU A 311 -5.20 -9.92 6.89
C LEU A 311 -3.96 -9.88 5.99
N LEU A 312 -4.08 -9.16 4.87
CA LEU A 312 -2.96 -8.66 4.08
C LEU A 312 -2.97 -7.13 4.12
N LEU A 313 -1.80 -6.55 4.36
CA LEU A 313 -1.55 -5.10 4.27
C LEU A 313 -0.75 -4.85 3.00
N LEU A 314 -1.41 -4.29 1.98
CA LEU A 314 -0.91 -4.16 0.61
C LEU A 314 -0.62 -2.68 0.27
N PRO A 315 0.03 -2.40 -0.88
CA PRO A 315 0.24 -1.04 -1.38
C PRO A 315 -1.06 -0.22 -1.45
N HIS A 316 -0.91 1.10 -1.46
CA HIS A 316 -2.03 2.06 -1.56
C HIS A 316 -3.09 1.89 -0.45
N ARG A 317 -2.64 1.49 0.76
CA ARG A 317 -3.50 1.26 1.94
C ARG A 317 -4.56 0.18 1.74
N ALA A 318 -4.43 -0.66 0.71
CA ALA A 318 -5.34 -1.78 0.53
C ALA A 318 -5.18 -2.77 1.71
N ARG A 319 -6.29 -3.03 2.40
CA ARG A 319 -6.35 -3.99 3.50
C ARG A 319 -7.31 -5.10 3.13
N VAL A 320 -6.76 -6.26 2.81
CA VAL A 320 -7.53 -7.42 2.36
C VAL A 320 -7.74 -8.36 3.55
N VAL A 321 -9.00 -8.57 3.91
CA VAL A 321 -9.46 -9.55 4.89
C VAL A 321 -9.87 -10.82 4.16
N ILE A 322 -9.33 -11.94 4.61
CA ILE A 322 -9.70 -13.28 4.12
C ILE A 322 -10.32 -14.05 5.28
N GLU A 323 -11.50 -14.62 5.03
CA GLU A 323 -12.31 -15.30 6.03
C GLU A 323 -12.56 -16.75 5.59
N CYS A 324 -12.60 -17.68 6.54
CA CYS A 324 -12.89 -19.09 6.30
C CYS A 324 -14.22 -19.46 6.96
N ASP A 325 -15.30 -19.50 6.17
CA ASP A 325 -16.65 -19.66 6.72
C ASP A 325 -17.12 -21.11 6.76
N GLY A 326 -17.10 -21.70 7.95
CA GLY A 326 -17.80 -22.97 8.21
C GLY A 326 -19.31 -22.80 8.43
N LYS A 327 -20.02 -23.93 8.51
CA LYS A 327 -21.48 -24.00 8.74
C LYS A 327 -21.97 -23.17 9.91
N GLN A 328 -21.14 -22.99 10.94
CA GLN A 328 -21.46 -22.21 12.14
C GLN A 328 -21.82 -20.75 11.86
N HIS A 329 -21.39 -20.19 10.73
CA HIS A 329 -21.64 -18.79 10.36
C HIS A 329 -23.03 -18.55 9.76
N TYR A 330 -23.69 -19.59 9.25
CA TYR A 330 -24.98 -19.48 8.55
C TYR A 330 -25.99 -20.55 8.95
N ALA A 331 -25.66 -21.42 9.90
CA ALA A 331 -26.57 -22.43 10.44
C ALA A 331 -26.82 -22.22 11.95
N ASP A 332 -27.99 -22.66 12.42
CA ASP A 332 -28.37 -22.72 13.83
C ASP A 332 -27.60 -23.83 14.59
N PRO A 333 -27.76 -23.96 15.93
CA PRO A 333 -27.11 -25.02 16.69
C PRO A 333 -27.46 -26.45 16.25
N ASP A 334 -28.61 -26.66 15.61
CA ASP A 334 -29.04 -27.94 15.06
C ASP A 334 -28.48 -28.19 13.64
N GLY A 335 -27.75 -27.22 13.07
CA GLY A 335 -27.12 -27.30 11.75
C GLY A 335 -28.06 -26.95 10.59
N ARG A 336 -29.24 -26.38 10.85
CA ARG A 336 -30.17 -25.90 9.81
C ARG A 336 -29.81 -24.48 9.40
N ALA A 337 -30.05 -24.11 8.15
CA ALA A 337 -29.78 -22.76 7.66
C ALA A 337 -30.55 -21.71 8.50
N ASP A 338 -29.84 -20.67 8.94
CA ASP A 338 -30.36 -19.55 9.73
C ASP A 338 -30.19 -18.24 8.93
N PRO A 339 -31.26 -17.74 8.30
CA PRO A 339 -31.23 -16.50 7.53
C PRO A 339 -30.80 -15.28 8.34
N ARG A 340 -31.02 -15.26 9.67
CA ARG A 340 -30.64 -14.13 10.52
C ARG A 340 -29.12 -14.09 10.74
N ARG A 341 -28.49 -15.25 10.98
CA ARG A 341 -27.02 -15.36 11.06
C ARG A 341 -26.36 -14.97 9.75
N TYR A 342 -26.89 -15.46 8.63
CA TYR A 342 -26.43 -15.04 7.31
C TYR A 342 -26.57 -13.53 7.10
N ALA A 343 -27.74 -12.94 7.41
CA ALA A 343 -27.95 -11.51 7.24
C ALA A 343 -27.00 -10.65 8.09
N ALA A 344 -26.70 -11.08 9.32
CA ALA A 344 -25.73 -10.44 10.21
C ALA A 344 -24.30 -10.50 9.64
N MET A 345 -23.86 -11.69 9.18
CA MET A 345 -22.54 -11.87 8.56
C MET A 345 -22.35 -10.94 7.35
N VAL A 346 -23.33 -10.87 6.44
CA VAL A 346 -23.23 -10.00 5.26
C VAL A 346 -23.37 -8.52 5.63
N ALA A 347 -24.00 -8.19 6.77
CA ALA A 347 -24.01 -6.81 7.29
C ALA A 347 -22.62 -6.39 7.79
N ASP A 348 -21.96 -7.24 8.57
CA ASP A 348 -20.59 -7.01 9.05
C ASP A 348 -19.63 -6.80 7.87
N ASP A 349 -19.78 -7.58 6.78
CA ASP A 349 -19.00 -7.39 5.56
C ASP A 349 -19.18 -6.02 4.91
N ARG A 350 -20.42 -5.54 4.85
CA ARG A 350 -20.71 -4.22 4.29
C ARG A 350 -20.07 -3.14 5.15
N ASP A 351 -20.15 -3.25 6.46
CA ASP A 351 -19.55 -2.29 7.38
C ASP A 351 -18.01 -2.26 7.26
N LEU A 352 -17.37 -3.40 7.03
CA LEU A 352 -15.93 -3.46 6.74
C LEU A 352 -15.59 -2.81 5.40
N ARG A 353 -16.35 -3.14 4.35
CA ARG A 353 -16.15 -2.58 3.01
C ARG A 353 -16.35 -1.07 2.98
N LEU A 354 -17.34 -0.55 3.71
CA LEU A 354 -17.56 0.89 3.85
C LEU A 354 -16.42 1.59 4.63
N LYS A 355 -15.66 0.86 5.44
CA LYS A 355 -14.42 1.34 6.07
C LYS A 355 -13.19 1.22 5.17
N GLY A 356 -13.34 0.73 3.94
CA GLY A 356 -12.26 0.58 2.96
C GLY A 356 -11.55 -0.77 2.96
N TYR A 357 -12.01 -1.75 3.75
CA TYR A 357 -11.46 -3.11 3.69
C TYR A 357 -12.00 -3.86 2.47
N GLU A 358 -11.18 -4.74 1.91
CA GLU A 358 -11.64 -5.71 0.91
C GLU A 358 -11.85 -7.06 1.60
N VAL A 359 -13.05 -7.62 1.51
CA VAL A 359 -13.40 -8.87 2.20
C VAL A 359 -13.63 -9.98 1.19
N TYR A 360 -12.86 -11.06 1.31
CA TYR A 360 -13.00 -12.30 0.55
C TYR A 360 -13.29 -13.46 1.48
N ARG A 361 -14.42 -14.14 1.24
CA ARG A 361 -14.88 -15.29 2.03
C ARG A 361 -14.69 -16.57 1.24
N PHE A 362 -14.08 -17.57 1.86
CA PHE A 362 -14.02 -18.93 1.36
C PHE A 362 -14.95 -19.81 2.19
N GLY A 363 -15.92 -20.45 1.55
CA GLY A 363 -16.81 -21.39 2.21
C GLY A 363 -16.04 -22.64 2.65
N GLY A 364 -16.39 -23.20 3.80
CA GLY A 364 -15.72 -24.39 4.34
C GLY A 364 -15.78 -25.60 3.39
N ALA A 365 -16.80 -25.67 2.52
CA ALA A 365 -16.89 -26.69 1.46
C ALA A 365 -15.76 -26.55 0.42
N GLU A 366 -15.34 -25.33 0.09
CA GLU A 366 -14.23 -25.05 -0.83
C GLU A 366 -12.88 -25.45 -0.23
N LEU A 367 -12.80 -25.54 1.10
CA LEU A 367 -11.59 -25.82 1.86
C LEU A 367 -11.53 -27.26 2.41
N THR A 368 -12.45 -28.13 2.02
CA THR A 368 -12.50 -29.52 2.54
C THR A 368 -11.45 -30.41 1.86
N ASP A 369 -11.38 -30.41 0.53
CA ASP A 369 -10.43 -31.22 -0.24
C ASP A 369 -9.05 -30.56 -0.34
N ASP A 370 -7.99 -31.28 0.00
CA ASP A 370 -6.64 -30.72 0.11
C ASP A 370 -6.06 -30.19 -1.20
N HIS A 371 -6.32 -30.88 -2.31
CA HIS A 371 -5.76 -30.56 -3.61
C HIS A 371 -6.58 -29.48 -4.34
N ALA A 372 -7.90 -29.64 -4.37
CA ALA A 372 -8.80 -28.67 -5.01
C ALA A 372 -8.71 -27.30 -4.32
N ALA A 373 -8.65 -27.29 -2.99
CA ALA A 373 -8.52 -26.05 -2.24
C ALA A 373 -7.16 -25.37 -2.47
N GLN A 374 -6.05 -26.13 -2.53
CA GLN A 374 -4.74 -25.55 -2.85
C GLN A 374 -4.73 -24.92 -4.25
N HIS A 375 -5.32 -25.57 -5.25
CA HIS A 375 -5.44 -25.00 -6.60
C HIS A 375 -6.28 -23.71 -6.60
N LEU A 376 -7.44 -23.72 -5.92
CA LEU A 376 -8.33 -22.56 -5.81
C LEU A 376 -7.64 -21.38 -5.11
N LEU A 377 -6.98 -21.63 -3.98
CA LEU A 377 -6.26 -20.61 -3.22
C LEU A 377 -5.08 -20.03 -4.01
N ASN A 378 -4.29 -20.87 -4.69
CA ASN A 378 -3.20 -20.40 -5.54
C ASN A 378 -3.70 -19.51 -6.67
N ALA A 379 -4.75 -19.93 -7.39
CA ALA A 379 -5.35 -19.13 -8.45
C ALA A 379 -5.93 -17.80 -7.93
N PHE A 380 -6.53 -17.81 -6.74
CA PHE A 380 -7.00 -16.59 -6.09
C PHE A 380 -5.84 -15.65 -5.76
N PHE A 381 -4.80 -16.14 -5.08
CA PHE A 381 -3.68 -15.29 -4.67
C PHE A 381 -2.87 -14.78 -5.86
N ASP A 382 -2.73 -15.55 -6.94
CA ASP A 382 -2.10 -15.06 -8.18
C ASP A 382 -2.89 -13.90 -8.80
N ARG A 383 -4.23 -13.97 -8.80
CA ARG A 383 -5.10 -12.88 -9.29
C ARG A 383 -5.14 -11.68 -8.35
N LEU A 384 -5.06 -11.92 -7.04
CA LEU A 384 -4.97 -10.87 -6.04
C LEU A 384 -3.66 -10.10 -6.21
N ASP A 385 -2.55 -10.80 -6.37
CA ASP A 385 -1.22 -10.23 -6.63
C ASP A 385 -1.22 -9.36 -7.90
N GLN A 386 -1.76 -9.90 -9.01
CA GLN A 386 -1.93 -9.15 -10.26
C GLN A 386 -2.75 -7.87 -10.10
N ARG A 387 -3.68 -7.81 -9.14
CA ARG A 387 -4.52 -6.63 -8.94
C ARG A 387 -3.79 -5.48 -8.24
N TYR A 388 -2.80 -5.78 -7.39
CA TYR A 388 -2.10 -4.77 -6.58
C TYR A 388 -0.64 -4.55 -6.95
N HIS A 389 -0.13 -5.29 -7.93
CA HIS A 389 1.20 -5.10 -8.51
C HIS A 389 1.13 -4.66 -9.98
N GLN A 390 0.01 -4.04 -10.39
CA GLN A 390 -0.22 -3.45 -11.72
C GLN A 390 -0.23 -1.93 -11.65
#